data_AF-A0A1U8N0I4-F1
#
_entry.id   AF-A0A1U8N0I4-F1
#
_cell.length_a   1.000
_cell.length_b   1.000
_cell.length_c   1.000
_cell.angle_alpha   90.00
_cell.angle_beta   90.00
_cell.angle_gamma   90.00
#
_symmetry.space_group_name_H-M   'P 1'
#
loop_
_entity.id
_entity.type
_entity.pdbx_description
1 polymer ?
#
loop_
_entity_poly.entity_id
_entity_poly.type
_entity_poly.pdbx_seq_one_letter_code
_entity_poly.pdbx_strand_id
1 'polypeptide(L)'
;MGKKVHPIGMRLGVIKNHLSTWYAEQKQFSSLLKKDIEIRNLIESRLNYANINISRICIERTANNASVIVYTARPGRIVGSKGDEVDKLRDEVNKIMGVKVQIDIEEIKTPEIDAKIIAQKIALQLEKRVMFRRVMKRAVQLAIRFGAKGVKIKLSGRLGGSEIARKAWYKEGRVPLHTLRANIDFYKEEAFTSYGVIGIKVWVFKGERIGPKKTKYRKQQKGRNRGVANRGNDVKFGEFGMKALVNSKITSRQIEAGRRAITRHVKRGGKIWIRVFPDKPITKKPLEVRMGKGKGSVEFWVAQIKPGRIIYEIEGVNEDVAKEALGLAAQKMPFITQFVEKVIM
;
A
#
# COMPACT_ATOMS: atom_id res chain seq x y z
N MET A 1 20.60 2.13 20.60
CA MET A 1 19.21 1.61 20.48
C MET A 1 18.44 2.41 19.42
N GLY A 2 18.24 1.89 18.21
CA GLY A 2 17.51 2.61 17.16
C GLY A 2 16.01 2.34 17.22
N LYS A 3 15.21 3.28 17.75
CA LYS A 3 13.74 3.21 17.71
C LYS A 3 13.28 3.34 16.24
N LYS A 4 12.68 2.27 15.68
CA LYS A 4 12.09 2.27 14.33
C LYS A 4 10.57 2.39 14.44
N VAL A 5 9.97 3.29 13.67
CA VAL A 5 8.51 3.49 13.64
C VAL A 5 7.82 2.34 12.91
N HIS A 6 6.61 1.98 13.33
CA HIS A 6 5.79 0.95 12.68
C HIS A 6 5.41 1.37 11.24
N PRO A 7 5.76 0.60 10.19
CA PRO A 7 5.59 1.03 8.80
C PRO A 7 4.15 1.31 8.39
N ILE A 8 3.19 0.54 8.92
CA ILE A 8 1.75 0.74 8.66
C ILE A 8 1.27 1.99 9.40
N GLY A 9 1.67 2.17 10.66
CA GLY A 9 1.23 3.30 11.49
C GLY A 9 1.65 4.63 10.88
N MET A 10 2.89 4.73 10.43
CA MET A 10 3.43 5.89 9.69
C MET A 10 2.66 6.22 8.39
N ARG A 11 1.92 5.25 7.83
CA ARG A 11 1.22 5.36 6.54
C ARG A 11 -0.31 5.42 6.68
N LEU A 12 -0.85 5.36 7.90
CA LEU A 12 -2.27 5.53 8.15
C LEU A 12 -2.72 6.91 7.71
N GLY A 13 -3.86 6.98 7.02
CA GLY A 13 -4.43 8.22 6.49
C GLY A 13 -3.69 8.79 5.26
N VAL A 14 -2.52 8.27 4.88
CA VAL A 14 -1.82 8.65 3.64
C VAL A 14 -2.08 7.61 2.54
N ILE A 15 -1.77 6.34 2.81
CA ILE A 15 -1.96 5.22 1.87
C ILE A 15 -2.83 4.13 2.46
N LYS A 16 -2.60 3.81 3.73
CA LYS A 16 -3.31 2.74 4.43
C LYS A 16 -4.55 3.32 5.11
N ASN A 17 -5.65 2.59 5.05
CA ASN A 17 -6.86 2.89 5.80
C ASN A 17 -6.83 2.17 7.15
N HIS A 18 -7.73 2.58 8.05
CA HIS A 18 -8.02 1.83 9.26
C HIS A 18 -8.68 0.48 8.90
N LEU A 19 -8.48 -0.53 9.76
CA LEU A 19 -9.15 -1.82 9.65
C LEU A 19 -10.57 -1.78 10.22
N SER A 20 -10.80 -0.97 11.26
CA SER A 20 -12.15 -0.62 11.73
C SER A 20 -12.55 0.75 11.19
N THR A 21 -13.71 0.84 10.55
CA THR A 21 -14.27 2.06 9.98
C THR A 21 -15.65 2.32 10.57
N TRP A 22 -15.68 3.02 11.70
CA TRP A 22 -16.91 3.41 12.39
C TRP A 22 -16.68 4.65 13.27
N TYR A 23 -17.78 5.26 13.70
CA TYR A 23 -17.80 6.40 14.62
C TYR A 23 -18.61 6.03 15.85
N ALA A 24 -18.19 6.52 17.02
CA ALA A 24 -18.95 6.38 18.25
C ALA A 24 -18.70 7.60 19.15
N GLU A 25 -19.64 7.83 20.07
CA GLU A 25 -19.49 8.81 21.13
C GLU A 25 -18.44 8.36 22.16
N GLN A 26 -17.86 9.32 22.88
CA GLN A 26 -16.77 9.09 23.82
C GLN A 26 -17.10 8.04 24.89
N LYS A 27 -18.34 8.03 25.40
CA LYS A 27 -18.80 7.07 26.42
C LYS A 27 -18.89 5.63 25.88
N GLN A 28 -19.30 5.48 24.62
CA GLN A 28 -19.54 4.17 24.01
C GLN A 28 -18.29 3.56 23.36
N PHE A 29 -17.31 4.39 22.98
CA PHE A 29 -16.12 3.98 22.23
C PHE A 29 -15.37 2.80 22.85
N SER A 30 -15.14 2.82 24.17
CA SER A 30 -14.40 1.77 24.88
C SER A 30 -15.10 0.39 24.77
N SER A 31 -16.41 0.36 25.03
CA SER A 31 -17.21 -0.87 24.95
C SER A 31 -17.23 -1.45 23.53
N LEU A 32 -17.37 -0.59 22.52
CA LEU A 32 -17.39 -0.95 21.12
C LEU A 32 -16.03 -1.47 20.65
N LEU A 33 -14.93 -0.86 21.12
CA LEU A 33 -13.58 -1.31 20.83
C LEU A 33 -13.29 -2.68 21.44
N LYS A 34 -13.74 -2.94 22.67
CA LYS A 34 -13.58 -4.24 23.33
C LYS A 34 -14.25 -5.36 22.52
N LYS A 35 -15.51 -5.16 22.12
CA LYS A 35 -16.23 -6.09 21.23
C LYS A 35 -15.47 -6.33 19.91
N ASP A 36 -14.90 -5.29 19.32
CA ASP A 36 -14.10 -5.37 18.09
C ASP A 36 -12.83 -6.23 18.25
N ILE A 37 -12.22 -6.25 19.43
CA ILE A 37 -11.04 -7.07 19.73
C ILE A 37 -11.47 -8.52 19.96
N GLU A 38 -12.53 -8.75 20.72
CA GLU A 38 -13.09 -10.08 20.98
C GLU A 38 -13.48 -10.79 19.67
N ILE A 39 -14.16 -10.10 18.76
CA ILE A 39 -14.54 -10.63 17.44
C ILE A 39 -13.31 -11.02 16.62
N ARG A 40 -12.26 -10.19 16.62
CA ARG A 40 -11.02 -10.51 15.91
C ARG A 40 -10.37 -11.77 16.47
N ASN A 41 -10.27 -11.86 17.79
CA ASN A 41 -9.66 -13.01 18.45
C ASN A 41 -10.49 -14.29 18.20
N LEU A 42 -11.83 -14.19 18.21
CA LEU A 42 -12.72 -15.29 17.90
C LEU A 42 -12.50 -15.80 16.47
N ILE A 43 -12.56 -14.88 15.49
CA ILE A 43 -12.38 -15.22 14.07
C ILE A 43 -10.99 -15.81 13.82
N GLU A 44 -9.95 -15.21 14.39
CA GLU A 44 -8.58 -15.73 14.24
C GLU A 44 -8.43 -17.12 14.88
N SER A 45 -8.97 -17.33 16.08
CA SER A 45 -8.92 -18.63 16.76
C SER A 45 -9.63 -19.70 15.94
N ARG A 46 -10.88 -19.45 15.53
CA ARG A 46 -11.71 -20.40 14.77
C ARG A 46 -11.06 -20.82 13.46
N LEU A 47 -10.54 -19.86 12.72
CA LEU A 47 -9.96 -20.11 11.39
C LEU A 47 -8.53 -20.67 11.45
N ASN A 48 -7.80 -20.44 12.54
CA ASN A 48 -6.53 -21.11 12.80
C ASN A 48 -6.70 -22.62 12.95
N TYR A 49 -7.75 -23.10 13.64
CA TYR A 49 -8.06 -24.54 13.72
C TYR A 49 -8.21 -25.18 12.34
N ALA A 50 -8.81 -24.45 11.39
CA ALA A 50 -8.99 -24.91 10.02
C ALA A 50 -7.71 -24.78 9.15
N ASN A 51 -6.59 -24.29 9.69
CA ASN A 51 -5.37 -23.95 8.93
C ASN A 51 -5.66 -22.99 7.75
N ILE A 52 -6.53 -22.00 7.98
CA ILE A 52 -6.90 -21.01 6.97
C ILE A 52 -6.08 -19.74 7.17
N ASN A 53 -5.32 -19.35 6.14
CA ASN A 53 -4.52 -18.13 6.19
C ASN A 53 -5.39 -16.90 5.93
N ILE A 54 -5.69 -16.15 6.99
CA ILE A 54 -6.34 -14.84 6.91
C ILE A 54 -5.28 -13.77 6.69
N SER A 55 -5.60 -12.76 5.88
CA SER A 55 -4.75 -11.56 5.73
C SER A 55 -5.16 -10.42 6.66
N ARG A 56 -6.44 -10.07 6.68
CA ARG A 56 -6.97 -8.98 7.50
C ARG A 56 -8.47 -9.13 7.69
N ILE A 57 -8.95 -8.55 8.78
CA ILE A 57 -10.37 -8.48 9.13
C ILE A 57 -10.72 -6.99 9.18
N CYS A 58 -11.63 -6.58 8.30
CA CYS A 58 -12.17 -5.23 8.29
C CYS A 58 -13.53 -5.23 8.97
N ILE A 59 -13.75 -4.26 9.86
CA ILE A 59 -15.03 -4.12 10.58
C ILE A 59 -15.59 -2.75 10.27
N GLU A 60 -16.74 -2.72 9.60
CA GLU A 60 -17.49 -1.51 9.34
C GLU A 60 -18.74 -1.53 10.22
N ARG A 61 -19.02 -0.42 10.92
CA ARG A 61 -20.24 -0.31 11.71
C ARG A 61 -21.04 0.90 11.28
N THR A 62 -22.33 0.68 11.13
CA THR A 62 -23.37 1.71 11.04
C THR A 62 -24.11 1.77 12.38
N ALA A 63 -25.20 2.55 12.48
CA ALA A 63 -25.94 2.69 13.74
C ALA A 63 -26.49 1.35 14.25
N ASN A 64 -27.15 0.57 13.38
CA ASN A 64 -27.86 -0.66 13.78
C ASN A 64 -27.28 -1.94 13.17
N ASN A 65 -26.42 -1.80 12.16
CA ASN A 65 -25.84 -2.93 11.43
C ASN A 65 -24.32 -2.87 11.47
N ALA A 66 -23.69 -4.04 11.40
CA ALA A 66 -22.26 -4.17 11.24
C ALA A 66 -21.91 -5.12 10.09
N SER A 67 -20.85 -4.78 9.37
CA SER A 67 -20.30 -5.59 8.29
C SER A 67 -18.89 -6.01 8.67
N VAL A 68 -18.65 -7.31 8.72
CA VAL A 68 -17.33 -7.90 8.98
C VAL A 68 -16.83 -8.51 7.67
N ILE A 69 -15.81 -7.89 7.10
CA ILE A 69 -15.22 -8.32 5.83
C ILE A 69 -13.92 -9.07 6.13
N VAL A 70 -13.92 -10.37 5.86
CA VAL A 70 -12.76 -11.25 6.08
C VAL A 70 -12.03 -11.45 4.76
N TYR A 71 -10.76 -11.02 4.72
CA TYR A 71 -9.89 -11.23 3.57
C TYR A 71 -9.08 -12.51 3.72
N THR A 72 -9.29 -13.46 2.82
CA THR A 72 -8.65 -14.79 2.87
C THR A 72 -8.07 -15.19 1.52
N ALA A 73 -7.08 -16.08 1.55
CA ALA A 73 -6.56 -16.73 0.35
C ALA A 73 -7.42 -17.91 -0.11
N ARG A 74 -8.29 -18.45 0.76
CA ARG A 74 -9.09 -19.65 0.51
C ARG A 74 -10.52 -19.45 1.04
N PRO A 75 -11.39 -18.74 0.30
CA PRO A 75 -12.75 -18.46 0.73
C PRO A 75 -13.59 -19.73 0.89
N GLY A 76 -13.45 -20.71 -0.02
CA GLY A 76 -14.27 -21.93 0.00
C GLY A 76 -14.16 -22.75 1.29
N ARG A 77 -13.01 -22.73 1.98
CA ARG A 77 -12.86 -23.41 3.28
C ARG A 77 -13.56 -22.70 4.43
N ILE A 78 -13.78 -21.39 4.32
CA ILE A 78 -14.53 -20.61 5.32
C ILE A 78 -16.03 -20.76 5.08
N VAL A 79 -16.46 -20.82 3.81
CA VAL A 79 -17.88 -20.97 3.44
C VAL A 79 -18.43 -22.34 3.87
N GLY A 80 -17.63 -23.40 3.75
CA GLY A 80 -18.06 -24.76 4.09
C GLY A 80 -19.06 -25.34 3.09
N SER A 81 -19.60 -26.53 3.39
CA SER A 81 -20.62 -27.18 2.54
C SER A 81 -21.97 -26.50 2.72
N LYS A 82 -22.40 -25.73 1.71
CA LYS A 82 -23.66 -24.95 1.66
C LYS A 82 -23.74 -23.70 2.56
N GLY A 83 -22.63 -23.18 3.08
CA GLY A 83 -22.64 -21.93 3.87
C GLY A 83 -22.80 -22.11 5.39
N ASP A 84 -22.99 -23.34 5.85
CA ASP A 84 -23.28 -23.66 7.27
C ASP A 84 -22.23 -23.09 8.25
N GLU A 85 -20.94 -23.15 7.91
CA GLU A 85 -19.89 -22.63 8.80
C GLU A 85 -19.94 -21.09 8.93
N VAL A 86 -20.38 -20.39 7.87
CA VAL A 86 -20.54 -18.93 7.89
C VAL A 86 -21.74 -18.53 8.73
N ASP A 87 -22.82 -19.30 8.65
CA ASP A 87 -24.02 -19.06 9.46
C ASP A 87 -23.73 -19.26 10.95
N LYS A 88 -23.00 -20.33 11.32
CA LYS A 88 -22.51 -20.52 12.70
C LYS A 88 -21.63 -19.36 13.18
N LEU A 89 -20.66 -18.94 12.37
CA LEU A 89 -19.77 -17.83 12.71
C LEU A 89 -20.57 -16.52 12.84
N ARG A 90 -21.59 -16.33 12.01
CA ARG A 90 -22.50 -15.20 12.09
C ARG A 90 -23.26 -15.18 13.41
N ASP A 91 -23.80 -16.31 13.85
CA ASP A 91 -24.53 -16.40 15.11
C ASP A 91 -23.63 -16.11 16.32
N GLU A 92 -22.41 -16.64 16.34
CA GLU A 92 -21.43 -16.36 17.39
C GLU A 92 -21.05 -14.87 17.44
N VAL A 93 -20.77 -14.27 16.28
CA VAL A 93 -20.42 -12.84 16.20
C VAL A 93 -21.63 -11.96 16.55
N ASN A 94 -22.86 -12.38 16.20
CA ASN A 94 -24.08 -11.68 16.55
C ASN A 94 -24.33 -11.65 18.06
N LYS A 95 -24.06 -12.77 18.77
CA LYS A 95 -24.14 -12.84 20.24
C LYS A 95 -23.24 -11.83 20.94
N ILE A 96 -22.01 -11.64 20.44
CA ILE A 96 -21.04 -10.68 21.01
C ILE A 96 -21.43 -9.24 20.66
N MET A 97 -21.86 -9.02 19.42
CA MET A 97 -22.16 -7.68 18.91
C MET A 97 -23.45 -7.11 19.50
N GLY A 98 -24.51 -7.92 19.59
CA GLY A 98 -25.86 -7.48 19.95
C GLY A 98 -26.54 -6.61 18.89
N VAL A 99 -26.02 -6.63 17.65
CA VAL A 99 -26.55 -5.91 16.49
C VAL A 99 -26.51 -6.83 15.28
N LYS A 100 -27.36 -6.57 14.28
CA LYS A 100 -27.40 -7.40 13.06
C LYS A 100 -26.06 -7.33 12.32
N VAL A 101 -25.38 -8.48 12.23
CA VAL A 101 -24.08 -8.60 11.54
C VAL A 101 -24.26 -9.23 10.16
N GLN A 102 -23.56 -8.67 9.18
CA GLN A 102 -23.31 -9.27 7.87
C GLN A 102 -21.82 -9.66 7.79
N ILE A 103 -21.55 -10.89 7.34
CA ILE A 103 -20.19 -11.39 7.15
C ILE A 103 -19.94 -11.55 5.67
N ASP A 104 -18.95 -10.83 5.16
CA ASP A 104 -18.54 -10.90 3.76
C ASP A 104 -17.14 -11.53 3.68
N ILE A 105 -16.98 -12.52 2.82
CA ILE A 105 -15.69 -13.20 2.62
C ILE A 105 -15.12 -12.77 1.28
N GLU A 106 -14.02 -12.02 1.31
CA GLU A 106 -13.34 -11.54 0.12
C GLU A 106 -12.06 -12.34 -0.15
N GLU A 107 -11.88 -12.72 -1.41
CA GLU A 107 -10.68 -13.43 -1.86
C GLU A 107 -9.52 -12.48 -2.16
N ILE A 108 -8.33 -12.88 -1.72
CA ILE A 108 -7.07 -12.22 -2.10
C ILE A 108 -6.50 -12.88 -3.35
N LYS A 109 -6.44 -12.11 -4.43
CA LYS A 109 -5.92 -12.54 -5.73
C LYS A 109 -4.47 -13.07 -5.71
N THR A 110 -3.61 -12.49 -4.87
CA THR A 110 -2.17 -12.84 -4.82
C THR A 110 -1.70 -12.98 -3.37
N PRO A 111 -1.93 -14.13 -2.72
CA PRO A 111 -1.57 -14.35 -1.31
C PRO A 111 -0.06 -14.39 -1.06
N GLU A 112 0.75 -14.67 -2.09
CA GLU A 112 2.22 -14.75 -2.01
C GLU A 112 2.89 -13.40 -1.72
N ILE A 113 2.17 -12.29 -1.90
CA ILE A 113 2.66 -10.92 -1.67
C ILE A 113 2.14 -10.36 -0.32
N ASP A 114 1.27 -11.10 0.37
CA ASP A 114 0.73 -10.65 1.65
C ASP A 114 1.71 -10.91 2.80
N ALA A 115 2.05 -9.87 3.57
CA ALA A 115 3.01 -10.00 4.65
C ALA A 115 2.54 -10.94 5.78
N LYS A 116 1.23 -10.97 6.08
CA LYS A 116 0.68 -11.84 7.14
C LYS A 116 0.79 -13.31 6.72
N ILE A 117 0.32 -13.62 5.51
CA ILE A 117 0.34 -14.98 4.96
C ILE A 117 1.78 -15.49 4.79
N ILE A 118 2.70 -14.65 4.33
CA ILE A 118 4.12 -15.01 4.24
C ILE A 118 4.68 -15.32 5.64
N ALA A 119 4.39 -14.49 6.64
CA ALA A 119 4.90 -14.68 7.99
C ALA A 119 4.38 -15.98 8.63
N GLN A 120 3.08 -16.25 8.51
CA GLN A 120 2.46 -17.50 8.97
C GLN A 120 3.03 -18.74 8.28
N LYS A 121 3.20 -18.69 6.96
CA LYS A 121 3.86 -19.77 6.20
C LYS A 121 5.29 -20.02 6.69
N ILE A 122 6.04 -18.97 7.01
CA ILE A 122 7.40 -19.11 7.55
C ILE A 122 7.37 -19.69 8.96
N ALA A 123 6.45 -19.24 9.82
CA ALA A 123 6.29 -19.76 11.18
C ALA A 123 6.06 -21.27 11.16
N LEU A 124 5.07 -21.73 10.38
CA LEU A 124 4.74 -23.15 10.25
C LEU A 124 5.93 -24.00 9.75
N GLN A 125 6.77 -23.45 8.87
CA GLN A 125 7.96 -24.16 8.37
C GLN A 125 9.07 -24.22 9.41
N LEU A 126 9.24 -23.18 10.23
CA LEU A 126 10.20 -23.17 11.33
C LEU A 126 9.79 -24.11 12.46
N GLU A 127 8.49 -24.20 12.75
CA GLU A 127 7.93 -25.16 13.72
C GLU A 127 8.16 -26.60 13.27
N LYS A 128 8.06 -26.86 11.97
CA LYS A 128 8.44 -28.13 11.33
C LYS A 128 9.95 -28.37 11.23
N ARG A 129 10.77 -27.57 11.93
CA ARG A 129 12.24 -27.69 12.01
C ARG A 129 12.97 -27.58 10.66
N VAL A 130 12.37 -26.92 9.66
CA VAL A 130 13.05 -26.67 8.38
C VAL A 130 14.12 -25.59 8.57
N MET A 131 15.29 -25.77 7.94
CA MET A 131 16.39 -24.80 8.01
C MET A 131 15.94 -23.38 7.64
N PHE A 132 16.05 -22.45 8.59
CA PHE A 132 15.54 -21.08 8.48
C PHE A 132 16.06 -20.31 7.24
N ARG A 133 17.33 -20.52 6.87
CA ARG A 133 17.93 -19.89 5.67
C ARG A 133 17.20 -20.29 4.38
N ARG A 134 16.84 -21.57 4.26
CA ARG A 134 16.11 -22.12 3.09
C ARG A 134 14.71 -21.53 3.02
N VAL A 135 14.02 -21.49 4.15
CA VAL A 135 12.65 -20.94 4.28
C VAL A 135 12.63 -19.46 3.87
N MET A 136 13.57 -18.66 4.39
CA MET A 136 13.67 -17.23 4.05
C MET A 136 13.93 -17.00 2.56
N LYS A 137 14.93 -17.70 1.98
CA LYS A 137 15.28 -17.54 0.56
C LYS A 137 14.11 -17.92 -0.35
N ARG A 138 13.44 -19.05 -0.07
CA ARG A 138 12.28 -19.50 -0.83
C ARG A 138 11.12 -18.51 -0.76
N ALA A 139 10.82 -17.98 0.43
CA ALA A 139 9.72 -17.04 0.62
C ALA A 139 9.96 -15.71 -0.11
N VAL A 140 11.18 -15.17 -0.06
CA VAL A 140 11.54 -13.92 -0.75
C VAL A 140 11.49 -14.10 -2.27
N GLN A 141 12.08 -15.17 -2.80
CA GLN A 141 12.07 -15.46 -4.23
C GLN A 141 10.65 -15.66 -4.77
N LEU A 142 9.79 -16.36 -4.01
CA LEU A 142 8.39 -16.56 -4.37
C LEU A 142 7.66 -15.22 -4.47
N ALA A 143 7.77 -14.37 -3.46
CA ALA A 143 7.09 -13.07 -3.46
C ALA A 143 7.56 -12.15 -4.61
N ILE A 144 8.85 -12.17 -4.97
CA ILE A 144 9.38 -11.42 -6.10
C ILE A 144 8.87 -11.97 -7.43
N ARG A 145 8.81 -13.30 -7.59
CA ARG A 145 8.25 -13.95 -8.79
C ARG A 145 6.80 -13.52 -9.04
N PHE A 146 6.01 -13.38 -7.98
CA PHE A 146 4.62 -12.91 -8.06
C PHE A 146 4.49 -11.37 -8.20
N GLY A 147 5.59 -10.63 -8.33
CA GLY A 147 5.57 -9.20 -8.67
C GLY A 147 5.79 -8.24 -7.51
N ALA A 148 6.25 -8.71 -6.34
CA ALA A 148 6.71 -7.80 -5.28
C ALA A 148 7.95 -7.03 -5.74
N LYS A 149 7.96 -5.70 -5.56
CA LYS A 149 9.11 -4.84 -5.93
C LYS A 149 10.26 -4.92 -4.94
N GLY A 150 9.99 -5.47 -3.76
CA GLY A 150 11.03 -5.82 -2.79
C GLY A 150 10.44 -6.44 -1.55
N VAL A 151 11.19 -7.34 -0.93
CA VAL A 151 10.79 -8.05 0.27
C VAL A 151 11.97 -8.06 1.24
N LYS A 152 11.67 -7.84 2.51
CA LYS A 152 12.63 -8.00 3.60
C LYS A 152 12.01 -8.92 4.64
N ILE A 153 12.75 -9.93 5.05
CA ILE A 153 12.36 -10.84 6.12
C ILE A 153 13.44 -10.81 7.18
N LYS A 154 13.05 -10.65 8.44
CA LYS A 154 13.96 -10.68 9.58
C LYS A 154 13.46 -11.70 10.59
N LEU A 155 14.33 -12.61 10.99
CA LEU A 155 14.12 -13.55 12.08
C LEU A 155 14.99 -13.14 13.27
N SER A 156 14.48 -13.35 14.48
CA SER A 156 15.21 -13.11 15.72
C SER A 156 14.85 -14.17 16.76
N GLY A 157 15.86 -14.81 17.34
CA GLY A 157 15.68 -15.85 18.36
C GLY A 157 16.79 -16.90 18.28
N ARG A 158 16.54 -18.09 18.85
CA ARG A 158 17.45 -19.25 18.82
C ARG A 158 17.36 -19.96 17.47
N LEU A 159 17.90 -19.32 16.43
CA LEU A 159 17.80 -19.78 15.05
C LEU A 159 18.51 -21.13 14.87
N GLY A 160 17.77 -22.16 14.48
CA GLY A 160 18.30 -23.51 14.29
C GLY A 160 18.70 -24.21 15.60
N GLY A 161 18.17 -23.77 16.75
CA GLY A 161 18.45 -24.39 18.04
C GLY A 161 19.76 -23.94 18.71
N SER A 162 20.47 -22.95 18.16
CA SER A 162 21.65 -22.38 18.81
C SER A 162 21.32 -21.87 20.23
N GLU A 163 22.25 -22.04 21.17
CA GLU A 163 22.10 -21.56 22.56
C GLU A 163 21.93 -20.04 22.62
N ILE A 164 22.77 -19.30 21.89
CA ILE A 164 22.73 -17.84 21.85
C ILE A 164 21.76 -17.37 20.76
N ALA A 165 20.83 -16.47 21.13
CA ALA A 165 19.89 -15.88 20.19
C ALA A 165 20.59 -14.97 19.17
N ARG A 166 20.23 -15.13 17.90
CA ARG A 166 20.80 -14.37 16.77
C ARG A 166 19.71 -13.71 15.94
N LYS A 167 20.10 -12.74 15.12
CA LYS A 167 19.22 -12.04 14.18
C LYS A 167 19.70 -12.32 12.77
N ALA A 168 18.85 -12.89 11.94
CA ALA A 168 19.11 -13.10 10.51
C ALA A 168 18.13 -12.25 9.70
N TRP A 169 18.59 -11.65 8.61
CA TRP A 169 17.72 -10.95 7.68
C TRP A 169 18.09 -11.31 6.24
N TYR A 170 17.08 -11.41 5.40
CA TYR A 170 17.22 -11.57 3.95
C TYR A 170 16.39 -10.49 3.30
N LYS A 171 16.96 -9.81 2.30
CA LYS A 171 16.30 -8.73 1.58
C LYS A 171 16.64 -8.85 0.12
N GLU A 172 15.62 -8.72 -0.71
CA GLU A 172 15.78 -8.67 -2.16
C GLU A 172 14.86 -7.58 -2.71
N GLY A 173 15.34 -6.83 -3.71
CA GLY A 173 14.66 -5.64 -4.24
C GLY A 173 14.68 -4.41 -3.30
N ARG A 174 13.79 -3.44 -3.58
CA ARG A 174 13.74 -2.14 -2.88
C ARG A 174 12.70 -2.17 -1.76
N VAL A 175 13.06 -1.72 -0.55
CA VAL A 175 12.12 -1.54 0.57
C VAL A 175 12.33 -0.15 1.19
N PRO A 176 11.73 0.91 0.61
CA PRO A 176 12.00 2.28 1.01
C PRO A 176 11.13 2.70 2.20
N LEU A 177 11.62 2.45 3.42
CA LEU A 177 10.85 2.67 4.65
C LEU A 177 10.55 4.16 4.94
N HIS A 178 11.43 5.06 4.52
CA HIS A 178 11.27 6.52 4.70
C HIS A 178 10.27 7.13 3.72
N THR A 179 10.02 6.49 2.59
CA THR A 179 9.09 7.00 1.58
C THR A 179 7.64 6.73 2.03
N LEU A 180 6.95 7.77 2.47
CA LEU A 180 5.52 7.69 2.85
C LEU A 180 4.64 7.17 1.71
N ARG A 181 5.02 7.48 0.46
CA ARG A 181 4.34 7.05 -0.78
C ARG A 181 4.45 5.56 -1.10
N ALA A 182 5.34 4.84 -0.42
CA ALA A 182 5.56 3.43 -0.65
C ALA A 182 4.44 2.60 0.00
N ASN A 183 3.72 1.80 -0.79
CA ASN A 183 2.77 0.81 -0.29
C ASN A 183 3.56 -0.39 0.25
N ILE A 184 3.88 -0.33 1.54
CA ILE A 184 4.58 -1.36 2.27
C ILE A 184 3.58 -2.06 3.17
N ASP A 185 3.52 -3.39 3.04
CA ASP A 185 2.88 -4.26 4.01
C ASP A 185 3.89 -4.70 5.05
N PHE A 186 3.42 -4.82 6.28
CA PHE A 186 4.25 -5.23 7.41
C PHE A 186 3.45 -6.13 8.32
N TYR A 187 4.07 -7.20 8.78
CA TYR A 187 3.47 -8.08 9.78
C TYR A 187 4.56 -8.67 10.68
N LYS A 188 4.19 -8.90 11.95
CA LYS A 188 5.00 -9.60 12.94
C LYS A 188 4.30 -10.92 13.29
N GLU A 189 5.04 -12.00 13.30
CA GLU A 189 4.52 -13.32 13.69
C GLU A 189 5.53 -13.97 14.64
N GLU A 190 5.05 -14.86 15.49
CA GLU A 190 5.87 -15.63 16.42
C GLU A 190 5.76 -17.12 16.05
N ALA A 191 6.89 -17.82 16.05
CA ALA A 191 6.94 -19.25 15.80
C ALA A 191 7.36 -19.97 17.07
N PHE A 192 6.57 -20.96 17.48
CA PHE A 192 6.79 -21.70 18.73
C PHE A 192 7.59 -22.96 18.43
N THR A 193 8.91 -22.89 18.64
CA THR A 193 9.80 -24.04 18.46
C THR A 193 10.13 -24.71 19.79
N SER A 194 10.59 -25.96 19.76
CA SER A 194 11.01 -26.68 20.97
C SER A 194 12.09 -25.95 21.78
N TYR A 195 12.91 -25.11 21.13
CA TYR A 195 14.02 -24.38 21.77
C TYR A 195 13.62 -22.98 22.26
N GLY A 196 12.37 -22.57 22.04
CA GLY A 196 11.84 -21.26 22.39
C GLY A 196 11.13 -20.56 21.23
N VAL A 197 10.84 -19.26 21.42
CA VAL A 197 10.08 -18.46 20.46
C VAL A 197 11.02 -17.78 19.45
N ILE A 198 10.71 -17.90 18.16
CA ILE A 198 11.39 -17.17 17.08
C ILE A 198 10.46 -16.06 16.58
N GLY A 199 10.91 -14.81 16.71
CA GLY A 199 10.20 -13.66 16.18
C GLY A 199 10.47 -13.46 14.69
N ILE A 200 9.40 -13.32 13.91
CA ILE A 200 9.41 -13.12 12.46
C ILE A 200 8.89 -11.72 12.15
N LYS A 201 9.60 -10.97 11.32
CA LYS A 201 9.16 -9.66 10.81
C LYS A 201 9.28 -9.64 9.30
N VAL A 202 8.17 -9.40 8.62
CA VAL A 202 8.10 -9.37 7.15
C VAL A 202 7.73 -7.98 6.68
N TRP A 203 8.46 -7.45 5.71
CA TRP A 203 8.13 -6.24 4.97
C TRP A 203 7.98 -6.59 3.49
N VAL A 204 6.85 -6.24 2.89
CA VAL A 204 6.61 -6.42 1.45
C VAL A 204 6.32 -5.08 0.79
N PHE A 205 7.13 -4.69 -0.18
CA PHE A 205 6.92 -3.50 -0.98
C PHE A 205 6.17 -3.85 -2.28
N LYS A 206 4.90 -3.46 -2.34
CA LYS A 206 4.00 -3.69 -3.49
C LYS A 206 4.17 -2.62 -4.58
N GLY A 207 4.85 -1.52 -4.26
CA GLY A 207 5.08 -0.38 -5.16
C GLY A 207 4.67 0.95 -4.56
N GLU A 208 4.84 2.04 -5.32
CA GLU A 208 4.43 3.37 -4.91
C GLU A 208 3.02 3.65 -5.43
N ARG A 209 2.14 4.16 -4.57
CA ARG A 209 0.79 4.55 -4.98
C ARG A 209 0.80 6.02 -5.36
N ILE A 210 0.62 6.30 -6.65
CA ILE A 210 0.50 7.66 -7.20
C ILE A 210 -1.00 7.99 -7.29
N GLY A 211 -1.63 8.20 -6.15
CA GLY A 211 -3.04 8.56 -6.06
C GLY A 211 -3.29 9.34 -4.78
N PRO A 212 -4.13 10.38 -4.80
CA PRO A 212 -4.18 11.32 -3.69
C PRO A 212 -4.93 10.82 -2.48
N LYS A 213 -4.62 11.48 -1.35
CA LYS A 213 -5.25 11.26 -0.05
C LYS A 213 -6.77 11.32 -0.20
N LYS A 214 -7.51 10.38 0.41
CA LYS A 214 -8.97 10.47 0.53
C LYS A 214 -9.29 11.79 1.25
N THR A 215 -9.76 12.79 0.51
CA THR A 215 -10.14 14.11 1.03
C THR A 215 -11.56 14.05 1.57
N LYS A 216 -11.86 14.80 2.66
CA LYS A 216 -13.21 14.92 3.26
C LYS A 216 -14.27 15.25 2.20
N TYR A 217 -13.92 16.13 1.26
CA TYR A 217 -14.73 16.46 0.10
C TYR A 217 -14.09 15.90 -1.18
N ARG A 218 -14.72 14.88 -1.75
CA ARG A 218 -14.29 14.28 -3.02
C ARG A 218 -14.51 15.20 -4.23
N LYS A 219 -15.48 16.11 -4.16
CA LYS A 219 -15.88 16.97 -5.27
C LYS A 219 -15.39 18.41 -5.02
N GLN A 220 -14.33 18.81 -5.70
CA GLN A 220 -13.79 20.18 -5.62
C GLN A 220 -14.26 21.06 -6.78
N GLN A 221 -14.20 22.38 -6.65
CA GLN A 221 -14.36 23.29 -7.80
C GLN A 221 -13.13 23.20 -8.70
N LYS A 222 -13.34 23.15 -10.02
CA LYS A 222 -12.25 22.95 -10.98
C LYS A 222 -11.29 24.14 -11.01
N GLY A 223 -11.78 25.36 -10.79
CA GLY A 223 -11.01 26.60 -10.80
C GLY A 223 -10.29 26.86 -12.13
N ARG A 224 -9.72 28.05 -12.30
CA ARG A 224 -8.82 28.38 -13.42
C ARG A 224 -7.37 28.12 -13.00
N ASN A 225 -6.54 27.58 -13.90
CA ASN A 225 -5.12 27.37 -13.65
C ASN A 225 -4.35 28.58 -14.22
N ARG A 226 -4.03 29.56 -13.38
CA ARG A 226 -3.38 30.84 -13.78
C ARG A 226 -2.05 31.05 -13.05
N GLY A 227 -1.20 31.88 -13.66
CA GLY A 227 0.10 32.31 -13.12
C GLY A 227 1.22 31.28 -13.27
N VAL A 228 2.39 31.65 -12.77
CA VAL A 228 3.66 30.90 -12.83
C VAL A 228 3.89 30.11 -11.53
N ALA A 229 4.76 29.10 -11.57
CA ALA A 229 5.12 28.29 -10.41
C ALA A 229 6.13 29.02 -9.51
N ASN A 230 5.71 29.42 -8.31
CA ASN A 230 6.61 30.01 -7.31
C ASN A 230 7.39 28.96 -6.48
N ARG A 231 7.05 27.68 -6.62
CA ARG A 231 7.67 26.59 -5.85
C ARG A 231 7.97 25.40 -6.75
N GLY A 232 9.04 24.68 -6.44
CA GLY A 232 9.51 23.48 -7.15
C GLY A 232 9.75 23.72 -8.64
N ASN A 233 10.24 24.91 -8.91
CA ASN A 233 10.79 25.43 -10.14
C ASN A 233 12.26 25.03 -10.34
N ASP A 234 12.96 24.67 -9.25
CA ASP A 234 14.37 24.26 -9.29
C ASP A 234 14.54 22.77 -9.00
N VAL A 235 15.56 22.18 -9.65
CA VAL A 235 15.95 20.78 -9.49
C VAL A 235 16.57 20.64 -8.09
N LYS A 236 16.01 19.79 -7.21
CA LYS A 236 16.55 19.64 -5.84
C LYS A 236 17.19 18.28 -5.57
N PHE A 237 16.56 17.20 -6.02
CA PHE A 237 17.01 15.84 -5.73
C PHE A 237 17.93 15.30 -6.82
N GLY A 238 17.58 15.53 -8.09
CA GLY A 238 18.37 15.08 -9.23
C GLY A 238 19.45 16.06 -9.69
N GLU A 239 20.17 15.66 -10.74
CA GLU A 239 21.11 16.49 -11.51
C GLU A 239 20.40 17.13 -12.70
N PHE A 240 19.47 16.40 -13.33
CA PHE A 240 18.68 16.87 -14.47
C PHE A 240 17.19 16.84 -14.17
N GLY A 241 16.42 17.71 -14.83
CA GLY A 241 14.99 17.84 -14.62
C GLY A 241 14.20 18.21 -15.88
N MET A 242 12.90 17.91 -15.83
CA MET A 242 11.95 18.26 -16.89
C MET A 242 10.98 19.33 -16.38
N LYS A 243 11.04 20.53 -16.97
CA LYS A 243 10.28 21.73 -16.58
C LYS A 243 9.12 21.99 -17.53
N ALA A 244 7.95 22.34 -17.00
CA ALA A 244 6.80 22.71 -17.81
C ALA A 244 6.89 24.16 -18.29
N LEU A 245 6.53 24.42 -19.55
CA LEU A 245 6.50 25.78 -20.10
C LEU A 245 5.12 26.45 -20.05
N VAL A 246 4.04 25.66 -19.99
CA VAL A 246 2.66 26.18 -20.06
C VAL A 246 1.79 25.68 -18.90
N ASN A 247 0.67 26.38 -18.67
CA ASN A 247 -0.36 25.94 -17.74
C ASN A 247 -1.09 24.72 -18.31
N SER A 248 -1.05 23.59 -17.61
CA SER A 248 -1.77 22.40 -18.04
C SER A 248 -2.21 21.55 -16.85
N LYS A 249 -2.90 20.45 -17.13
CA LYS A 249 -3.30 19.43 -16.16
C LYS A 249 -2.73 18.09 -16.60
N ILE A 250 -2.08 17.37 -15.69
CA ILE A 250 -1.53 16.04 -15.98
C ILE A 250 -2.27 14.99 -15.19
N THR A 251 -2.76 13.96 -15.87
CA THR A 251 -3.41 12.82 -15.21
C THR A 251 -2.39 11.90 -14.52
N SER A 252 -2.83 11.13 -13.52
CA SER A 252 -1.98 10.09 -12.90
C SER A 252 -1.45 9.08 -13.92
N ARG A 253 -2.24 8.76 -14.96
CA ARG A 253 -1.85 7.85 -16.04
C ARG A 253 -0.68 8.41 -16.87
N GLN A 254 -0.73 9.70 -17.22
CA GLN A 254 0.36 10.37 -17.95
C GLN A 254 1.63 10.47 -17.10
N ILE A 255 1.52 10.78 -15.81
CA ILE A 255 2.66 10.79 -14.89
C ILE A 255 3.31 9.40 -14.79
N GLU A 256 2.53 8.33 -14.76
CA GLU A 256 3.09 6.98 -14.73
C GLU A 256 3.65 6.56 -16.11
N ALA A 257 3.02 6.98 -17.21
CA ALA A 257 3.51 6.74 -18.57
C ALA A 257 4.88 7.39 -18.81
N GLY A 258 5.05 8.66 -18.40
CA GLY A 258 6.34 9.36 -18.47
C GLY A 258 7.40 8.66 -17.60
N ARG A 259 7.08 8.32 -16.35
CA ARG A 259 7.98 7.57 -15.47
C ARG A 259 8.42 6.24 -16.09
N ARG A 260 7.49 5.49 -16.68
CA ARG A 260 7.78 4.22 -17.36
C ARG A 260 8.68 4.42 -18.58
N ALA A 261 8.47 5.48 -19.36
CA ALA A 261 9.33 5.82 -20.50
C ALA A 261 10.77 6.06 -20.05
N ILE A 262 10.96 6.91 -19.03
CA ILE A 262 12.28 7.18 -18.44
C ILE A 262 12.92 5.89 -17.92
N THR A 263 12.17 5.12 -17.13
CA THR A 263 12.68 3.88 -16.50
C THR A 263 13.07 2.83 -17.53
N ARG A 264 12.35 2.72 -18.65
CA ARG A 264 12.68 1.78 -19.73
C ARG A 264 13.96 2.17 -20.45
N HIS A 265 14.13 3.46 -20.75
CA HIS A 265 15.31 3.96 -21.46
C HIS A 265 16.56 3.84 -20.59
N VAL A 266 16.46 4.25 -19.32
CA VAL A 266 17.58 4.24 -18.36
C VAL A 266 17.90 2.83 -17.83
N LYS A 267 16.98 1.86 -18.00
CA LYS A 267 17.11 0.46 -17.56
C LYS A 267 17.37 0.34 -16.04
N ARG A 268 18.57 -0.09 -15.64
CA ARG A 268 18.99 -0.24 -14.23
C ARG A 268 19.79 0.96 -13.71
N GLY A 269 20.07 1.96 -14.56
CA GLY A 269 20.78 3.17 -14.18
C GLY A 269 19.89 4.17 -13.46
N GLY A 270 20.51 5.09 -12.72
CA GLY A 270 19.89 6.30 -12.20
C GLY A 270 18.75 6.18 -11.19
N LYS A 271 18.53 7.28 -10.47
CA LYS A 271 17.38 7.47 -9.59
C LYS A 271 16.43 8.46 -10.24
N ILE A 272 15.13 8.17 -10.20
CA ILE A 272 14.08 9.02 -10.80
C ILE A 272 13.16 9.50 -9.70
N TRP A 273 12.87 10.80 -9.68
CA TRP A 273 11.89 11.42 -8.80
C TRP A 273 10.73 12.00 -9.58
N ILE A 274 9.53 11.86 -9.01
CA ILE A 274 8.32 12.50 -9.51
C ILE A 274 7.97 13.66 -8.57
N ARG A 275 8.08 14.89 -9.09
CA ARG A 275 7.94 16.16 -8.35
C ARG A 275 6.51 16.69 -8.31
N VAL A 276 5.66 16.20 -9.21
CA VAL A 276 4.25 16.55 -9.29
C VAL A 276 3.39 15.39 -8.81
N PHE A 277 2.23 15.71 -8.27
CA PHE A 277 1.34 14.68 -7.72
C PHE A 277 -0.09 14.99 -8.13
N PRO A 278 -0.85 13.99 -8.62
CA PRO A 278 -2.21 14.21 -9.05
C PRO A 278 -3.11 14.30 -7.82
N ASP A 279 -3.32 15.52 -7.33
CA ASP A 279 -4.04 15.83 -6.09
C ASP A 279 -5.44 16.39 -6.32
N LYS A 280 -5.74 16.89 -7.53
CA LYS A 280 -7.01 17.51 -7.82
C LYS A 280 -8.00 16.53 -8.46
N PRO A 281 -9.20 16.31 -7.87
CA PRO A 281 -10.20 15.43 -8.45
C PRO A 281 -10.92 16.15 -9.60
N ILE A 282 -10.99 15.49 -10.77
CA ILE A 282 -11.83 15.93 -11.87
C ILE A 282 -13.13 15.13 -11.85
N THR A 283 -14.22 15.87 -11.73
CA THR A 283 -15.58 15.32 -11.81
C THR A 283 -16.10 15.45 -13.24
N LYS A 284 -16.79 14.41 -13.70
CA LYS A 284 -17.51 14.37 -14.97
C LYS A 284 -18.94 13.97 -14.72
N LYS A 285 -19.88 14.62 -15.40
CA LYS A 285 -21.28 14.22 -15.39
C LYS A 285 -21.52 13.18 -16.49
N PRO A 286 -22.43 12.21 -16.29
CA PRO A 286 -22.99 11.45 -17.39
C PRO A 286 -23.61 12.38 -18.42
N LEU A 287 -23.59 11.99 -19.70
CA LEU A 287 -23.98 12.84 -20.83
C LEU A 287 -25.45 13.29 -20.76
N GLU A 288 -26.32 12.49 -20.14
CA GLU A 288 -27.77 12.70 -20.11
C GLU A 288 -28.25 13.68 -19.01
N VAL A 289 -27.35 14.13 -18.12
CA VAL A 289 -27.76 14.92 -16.95
C VAL A 289 -27.81 16.41 -17.27
N ARG A 290 -29.02 16.99 -17.19
CA ARG A 290 -29.26 18.44 -17.33
C ARG A 290 -28.36 19.28 -16.39
N MET A 291 -28.08 20.51 -16.82
CA MET A 291 -27.38 21.50 -15.99
C MET A 291 -28.18 21.76 -14.70
N GLY A 292 -27.48 22.07 -13.59
CA GLY A 292 -28.12 22.34 -12.29
C GLY A 292 -28.11 21.20 -11.24
N LYS A 293 -28.09 19.91 -11.63
CA LYS A 293 -28.13 18.76 -10.68
C LYS A 293 -26.81 18.47 -9.91
N GLY A 294 -26.05 19.50 -9.51
CA GLY A 294 -24.79 19.35 -8.78
C GLY A 294 -23.62 18.81 -9.62
N LYS A 295 -22.58 18.25 -9.01
CA LYS A 295 -21.39 17.67 -9.70
C LYS A 295 -21.45 16.15 -9.76
N GLY A 296 -20.99 15.55 -10.85
CA GLY A 296 -20.91 14.09 -11.01
C GLY A 296 -19.86 13.40 -10.12
N SER A 297 -19.65 12.11 -10.33
CA SER A 297 -18.63 11.32 -9.64
C SER A 297 -17.21 11.77 -10.05
N VAL A 298 -16.23 11.47 -9.19
CA VAL A 298 -14.81 11.70 -9.50
C VAL A 298 -14.37 10.62 -10.48
N GLU A 299 -13.94 11.03 -11.67
CA GLU A 299 -13.55 10.10 -12.74
C GLU A 299 -12.04 9.84 -12.70
N PHE A 300 -11.24 10.89 -12.58
CA PHE A 300 -9.78 10.80 -12.49
C PHE A 300 -9.18 11.96 -11.71
N TRP A 301 -7.90 11.83 -11.36
CA TRP A 301 -7.15 12.83 -10.62
C TRP A 301 -6.07 13.45 -11.49
N VAL A 302 -5.87 14.76 -11.33
CA VAL A 302 -4.90 15.54 -12.10
C VAL A 302 -3.99 16.35 -11.19
N ALA A 303 -2.75 16.53 -11.61
CA ALA A 303 -1.84 17.52 -11.07
C ALA A 303 -2.06 18.83 -11.83
N GLN A 304 -2.26 19.94 -11.14
CA GLN A 304 -2.25 21.26 -11.78
C GLN A 304 -0.81 21.70 -11.99
N ILE A 305 -0.45 21.96 -13.25
CA ILE A 305 0.89 22.37 -13.63
C ILE A 305 0.87 23.82 -14.04
N LYS A 306 1.80 24.58 -13.49
CA LYS A 306 2.06 25.96 -13.88
C LYS A 306 3.39 26.02 -14.64
N PRO A 307 3.57 27.01 -15.53
CA PRO A 307 4.85 27.34 -16.14
C PRO A 307 5.94 27.41 -15.09
N GLY A 308 7.09 26.85 -15.40
CA GLY A 308 8.24 26.80 -14.53
C GLY A 308 8.30 25.61 -13.58
N ARG A 309 7.22 24.82 -13.40
CA ARG A 309 7.20 23.68 -12.47
C ARG A 309 8.00 22.49 -13.02
N ILE A 310 8.85 21.89 -12.18
CA ILE A 310 9.55 20.64 -12.50
C ILE A 310 8.66 19.43 -12.22
N ILE A 311 8.66 18.48 -13.14
CA ILE A 311 7.81 17.29 -13.18
C ILE A 311 8.59 16.04 -12.77
N TYR A 312 9.73 15.80 -13.43
CA TYR A 312 10.65 14.72 -13.10
C TYR A 312 12.03 15.26 -12.82
N GLU A 313 12.77 14.53 -12.00
CA GLU A 313 14.21 14.70 -11.82
C GLU A 313 14.89 13.35 -11.97
N ILE A 314 16.12 13.36 -12.45
CA ILE A 314 16.95 12.18 -12.63
C ILE A 314 18.38 12.47 -12.12
N GLU A 315 19.02 11.47 -11.53
CA GLU A 315 20.40 11.49 -10.98
C GLU A 315 21.12 10.23 -11.40
N GLY A 316 22.44 10.30 -11.63
CA GLY A 316 23.29 9.12 -11.79
C GLY A 316 23.22 8.51 -13.19
N VAL A 317 23.07 9.37 -14.20
CA VAL A 317 23.12 9.06 -15.63
C VAL A 317 23.85 10.20 -16.35
N ASN A 318 24.46 9.90 -17.50
CA ASN A 318 25.06 10.94 -18.35
C ASN A 318 24.00 11.89 -18.89
N GLU A 319 24.41 13.12 -19.23
CA GLU A 319 23.52 14.16 -19.73
C GLU A 319 22.75 13.72 -20.99
N ASP A 320 23.43 13.11 -21.97
CA ASP A 320 22.80 12.64 -23.21
C ASP A 320 21.66 11.65 -22.93
N VAL A 321 21.94 10.68 -22.05
CA VAL A 321 20.97 9.67 -21.63
C VAL A 321 19.81 10.32 -20.86
N ALA A 322 20.10 11.31 -20.01
CA ALA A 322 19.07 12.05 -19.29
C ALA A 322 18.17 12.85 -20.24
N LYS A 323 18.77 13.51 -21.24
CA LYS A 323 18.09 14.33 -22.24
C LYS A 323 17.17 13.49 -23.11
N GLU A 324 17.64 12.35 -23.61
CA GLU A 324 16.82 11.39 -24.34
C GLU A 324 15.70 10.80 -23.48
N ALA A 325 16.01 10.35 -22.26
CA ALA A 325 15.01 9.77 -21.35
C ALA A 325 13.89 10.75 -20.99
N LEU A 326 14.26 12.01 -20.68
CA LEU A 326 13.30 13.07 -20.39
C LEU A 326 12.56 13.53 -21.64
N GLY A 327 13.19 13.51 -22.83
CA GLY A 327 12.54 13.74 -24.11
C GLY A 327 11.44 12.72 -24.42
N LEU A 328 11.70 11.43 -24.18
CA LEU A 328 10.68 10.38 -24.29
C LEU A 328 9.53 10.57 -23.28
N ALA A 329 9.82 11.11 -22.09
CA ALA A 329 8.81 11.44 -21.10
C ALA A 329 7.96 12.65 -21.55
N ALA A 330 8.60 13.66 -22.16
CA ALA A 330 7.96 14.86 -22.69
C ALA A 330 6.90 14.52 -23.75
N GLN A 331 7.17 13.56 -24.64
CA GLN A 331 6.21 13.06 -25.62
C GLN A 331 4.95 12.45 -25.00
N LYS A 332 4.99 12.05 -23.73
CA LYS A 332 3.81 11.53 -22.99
C LYS A 332 3.03 12.63 -22.27
N MET A 333 3.52 13.87 -22.29
CA MET A 333 2.88 15.01 -21.65
C MET A 333 1.95 15.76 -22.60
N PRO A 334 0.79 16.24 -22.12
CA PRO A 334 -0.15 17.02 -22.94
C PRO A 334 0.28 18.49 -23.13
N PHE A 335 1.56 18.81 -22.98
CA PHE A 335 2.08 20.17 -23.05
C PHE A 335 3.60 20.18 -23.26
N ILE A 336 4.13 21.34 -23.66
CA ILE A 336 5.55 21.54 -23.98
C ILE A 336 6.39 21.62 -22.69
N THR A 337 7.53 20.95 -22.71
CA THR A 337 8.49 20.90 -21.61
C THR A 337 9.89 21.28 -22.07
N GLN A 338 10.72 21.71 -21.13
CA GLN A 338 12.13 22.04 -21.33
C GLN A 338 13.01 21.16 -20.43
N PHE A 339 14.15 20.74 -20.95
CA PHE A 339 15.22 20.10 -20.17
C PHE A 339 15.98 21.14 -19.36
N VAL A 340 16.29 20.83 -18.11
CA VAL A 340 16.94 21.76 -17.17
C VAL A 340 17.99 21.01 -16.34
N GLU A 341 19.16 21.61 -16.20
CA GLU A 341 20.22 21.17 -15.30
C GLU A 341 20.13 21.81 -13.92
N LYS A 342 20.67 21.12 -12.93
CA LYS A 342 20.78 21.64 -11.57
C LYS A 342 21.81 22.76 -11.54
N VAL A 343 21.33 23.98 -11.36
CA VAL A 343 22.18 25.12 -11.06
C VAL A 343 22.71 24.96 -9.64
N ILE A 344 24.04 24.80 -9.51
CA ILE A 344 24.75 24.90 -8.23
C ILE A 344 24.99 26.40 -8.02
N MET A 345 24.22 27.01 -7.12
CA MET A 345 24.48 28.36 -6.61
C MET A 345 25.07 28.25 -5.22
#